data_AF-A0AAJ0DNK4-F1
#
_entry.id   AF-A0AAJ0DNK4-F1
#
_cell.length_a   1.000
_cell.length_b   1.000
_cell.length_c   1.000
_cell.angle_alpha   90.00
_cell.angle_beta   90.00
_cell.angle_gamma   90.00
#
_symmetry.space_group_name_H-M   'P 1'
#
loop_
_entity.id
_entity.type
_entity.pdbx_description
1 polymer ?
#
loop_
_entity_poly.entity_id
_entity_poly.type
_entity_poly.pdbx_seq_one_letter_code
_entity_poly.pdbx_strand_id
1 'polypeptide(L)'
;MFGLSYWFLPLFAGLVWFGTLLGMLAYWLAAGSPHYVEMGPNQRIAYISDVGATFLKPLFIAGSATMVVVFDLAFISERWLRHKARLTPTYSKWEAFLSVCGIIFAIAGAAGLILLSIFDTKHYPKTHDAMLGLFIGGYVISAIFICAEYQRLGIHFRHHSVLRNSFWLKLAFIIVELSLAIAFGVTQYKKHYNVSAILEWIIALIYIFYVWSFIIDFLPATKTKHPDSRFPVIKKGQDPNAEMTEAAGNVSGGPVYSNGGHAEDANGYGNQSSMADSRQTPSRNF
;
A
#
# COMPACT_ATOMS: atom_id res chain seq x y z
N MET A 1 -7.50 1.10 24.24
CA MET A 1 -7.42 0.89 22.78
C MET A 1 -6.38 -0.20 22.57
N PHE A 2 -6.76 -1.38 22.07
CA PHE A 2 -5.77 -2.45 21.82
C PHE A 2 -4.69 -1.91 20.87
N GLY A 3 -3.45 -1.86 21.35
CA GLY A 3 -2.30 -1.20 20.72
C GLY A 3 -1.75 -1.91 19.49
N LEU A 4 -2.58 -2.64 18.74
CA LEU A 4 -2.20 -3.20 17.46
C LEU A 4 -2.14 -2.08 16.43
N SER A 5 -0.92 -1.67 16.09
CA SER A 5 -0.69 -0.72 15.03
C SER A 5 -0.79 -1.42 13.67
N TYR A 6 -1.28 -0.69 12.67
CA TYR A 6 -1.61 -1.19 11.33
C TYR A 6 -0.45 -1.85 10.58
N TRP A 7 0.80 -1.64 11.01
CA TRP A 7 1.97 -2.35 10.47
C TRP A 7 1.93 -3.87 10.74
N PHE A 8 1.15 -4.31 11.73
CA PHE A 8 0.97 -5.73 12.04
C PHE A 8 0.27 -6.50 10.91
N LEU A 9 -0.59 -5.83 10.12
CA LEU A 9 -1.34 -6.48 9.03
C LEU A 9 -0.40 -7.10 7.98
N PRO A 10 0.49 -6.33 7.31
CA PRO A 10 1.42 -6.92 6.35
C PRO A 10 2.41 -7.87 7.01
N LEU A 11 2.81 -7.63 8.28
CA LEU A 11 3.68 -8.58 8.99
C LEU A 11 3.02 -9.95 9.12
N PHE A 12 1.79 -9.99 9.65
CA PHE A 12 1.04 -11.22 9.87
C PHE A 12 0.76 -11.94 8.54
N ALA A 13 0.33 -11.21 7.51
CA ALA A 13 0.11 -11.77 6.18
C ALA A 13 1.37 -12.47 5.64
N GLY A 14 2.53 -11.81 5.70
CA GLY A 14 3.79 -12.40 5.26
C GLY A 14 4.24 -13.59 6.12
N LEU A 15 4.01 -13.56 7.44
CA LEU A 15 4.32 -14.70 8.32
C LEU A 15 3.46 -15.92 8.04
N VAL A 16 2.17 -15.74 7.78
CA VAL A 16 1.26 -16.83 7.42
C VAL A 16 1.69 -17.47 6.10
N TRP A 17 2.01 -16.66 5.09
CA TRP A 17 2.48 -17.16 3.80
C TRP A 17 3.84 -17.85 3.90
N PHE A 18 4.79 -17.26 4.62
CA PHE A 18 6.08 -17.89 4.91
C PHE A 18 5.91 -19.24 5.61
N GLY A 19 5.08 -19.32 6.65
CA GLY A 19 4.78 -20.55 7.36
C GLY A 19 4.12 -21.61 6.46
N THR A 20 3.23 -21.19 5.57
CA THR A 20 2.57 -22.07 4.59
C THR A 20 3.59 -22.66 3.61
N LEU A 21 4.44 -21.81 2.99
CA LEU A 21 5.49 -22.26 2.08
C LEU A 21 6.52 -23.15 2.77
N LEU A 22 6.97 -22.77 3.97
CA LEU A 22 7.93 -23.54 4.74
C LEU A 22 7.35 -24.89 5.14
N GLY A 23 6.09 -24.94 5.56
CA GLY A 23 5.38 -26.18 5.89
C GLY A 23 5.28 -27.13 4.71
N MET A 24 4.91 -26.61 3.53
CA MET A 24 4.84 -27.40 2.30
C MET A 24 6.22 -27.91 1.86
N LEU A 25 7.23 -27.04 1.86
CA LEU A 25 8.59 -27.43 1.48
C LEU A 25 9.18 -28.46 2.44
N ALA A 26 9.04 -28.23 3.75
CA ALA A 26 9.54 -29.13 4.79
C ALA A 26 8.87 -30.50 4.71
N TYR A 27 7.56 -30.55 4.50
CA TYR A 27 6.84 -31.81 4.30
C TYR A 27 7.34 -32.56 3.05
N TRP A 28 7.47 -31.86 1.91
CA TRP A 28 7.92 -32.49 0.67
C TRP A 28 9.34 -33.06 0.81
N LEU A 29 10.25 -32.33 1.46
CA LEU A 29 11.60 -32.80 1.73
C LEU A 29 11.63 -33.97 2.75
N ALA A 30 10.85 -33.88 3.83
CA ALA A 30 10.77 -34.94 4.84
C ALA A 30 10.18 -36.24 4.29
N ALA A 31 9.29 -36.15 3.30
CA ALA A 31 8.75 -37.30 2.57
C ALA A 31 9.72 -37.89 1.52
N GLY A 32 10.95 -37.37 1.41
CA GLY A 32 11.96 -37.84 0.45
C GLY A 32 11.76 -37.31 -0.97
N SER A 33 11.15 -36.13 -1.12
CA SER A 33 10.89 -35.48 -2.42
C SER A 33 10.08 -36.36 -3.39
N PRO A 34 8.85 -36.78 -3.00
CA PRO A 34 8.02 -37.65 -3.84
C PRO A 34 7.74 -37.02 -5.20
N HIS A 35 7.69 -37.87 -6.22
CA HIS A 35 7.26 -37.51 -7.56
C HIS A 35 5.73 -37.63 -7.66
N TYR A 36 5.04 -36.52 -7.88
CA TYR A 36 3.58 -36.47 -7.96
C TYR A 36 3.08 -36.82 -9.36
N VAL A 37 1.80 -37.21 -9.46
CA VAL A 37 1.16 -37.63 -10.72
C VAL A 37 1.11 -36.48 -11.75
N GLU A 38 1.02 -35.25 -11.27
CA GLU A 38 0.98 -34.03 -12.11
C GLU A 38 2.36 -33.62 -12.63
N MET A 39 3.43 -34.18 -12.06
CA MET A 39 4.79 -33.86 -12.47
C MET A 39 5.11 -34.51 -13.82
N GLY A 40 5.84 -33.78 -14.67
CA GLY A 40 6.31 -34.34 -15.94
C GLY A 40 7.29 -35.50 -15.72
N PRO A 41 7.43 -36.47 -16.64
CA PRO A 41 8.23 -37.70 -16.43
C PRO A 41 9.69 -37.48 -16.01
N ASN A 42 10.29 -36.36 -16.41
CA ASN A 42 11.68 -35.99 -16.10
C ASN A 42 11.80 -34.86 -15.06
N GLN A 43 10.69 -34.47 -14.43
CA GLN A 43 10.65 -33.44 -13.40
C GLN A 43 11.09 -34.04 -12.06
N ARG A 44 11.98 -33.33 -11.37
CA ARG A 44 12.57 -33.71 -10.08
C ARG A 44 12.14 -32.78 -8.95
N ILE A 45 11.81 -31.53 -9.29
CA ILE A 45 11.39 -30.51 -8.33
C ILE A 45 9.90 -30.30 -8.50
N ALA A 46 9.14 -30.51 -7.42
CA ALA A 46 7.70 -30.28 -7.41
C ALA A 46 7.39 -28.79 -7.40
N TYR A 47 6.36 -28.38 -8.14
CA TYR A 47 5.77 -27.06 -7.98
C TYR A 47 5.14 -26.94 -6.57
N ILE A 48 5.02 -25.71 -6.06
CA ILE A 48 4.24 -25.40 -4.87
C ILE A 48 2.81 -25.92 -5.06
N SER A 49 2.25 -25.68 -6.24
CA SER A 49 0.91 -26.14 -6.62
C SER A 49 0.79 -27.68 -6.60
N ASP A 50 1.82 -28.42 -7.01
CA ASP A 50 1.82 -29.90 -6.93
C ASP A 50 1.78 -30.39 -5.47
N VAL A 51 2.63 -29.80 -4.61
CA VAL A 51 2.65 -30.15 -3.17
C VAL A 51 1.31 -29.80 -2.53
N GLY A 52 0.80 -28.61 -2.84
CA GLY A 52 -0.48 -28.07 -2.38
C GLY A 52 -1.71 -28.78 -2.95
N ALA A 53 -1.58 -29.63 -3.98
CA ALA A 53 -2.70 -30.41 -4.53
C ALA A 53 -2.95 -31.73 -3.79
N THR A 54 -2.09 -32.10 -2.83
CA THR A 54 -2.14 -33.40 -2.14
C THR A 54 -2.70 -33.29 -0.72
N PHE A 55 -2.08 -33.98 0.25
CA PHE A 55 -2.47 -33.97 1.66
C PHE A 55 -2.46 -32.54 2.25
N LEU A 56 -1.58 -31.67 1.76
CA LEU A 56 -1.44 -30.29 2.24
C LEU A 56 -2.41 -29.29 1.59
N LYS A 57 -3.36 -29.74 0.77
CA LYS A 57 -4.35 -28.85 0.17
C LYS A 57 -5.11 -27.98 1.19
N PRO A 58 -5.55 -28.50 2.35
CA PRO A 58 -6.17 -27.65 3.37
C PRO A 58 -5.23 -26.57 3.91
N LEU A 59 -3.94 -26.89 4.11
CA LEU A 59 -2.92 -25.93 4.53
C LEU A 59 -2.72 -24.85 3.47
N PHE A 60 -2.62 -25.23 2.20
CA PHE A 60 -2.42 -24.30 1.10
C PHE A 60 -3.62 -23.35 0.94
N ILE A 61 -4.85 -23.86 1.01
CA ILE A 61 -6.07 -23.05 0.94
C ILE A 61 -6.15 -22.09 2.13
N ALA A 62 -6.01 -22.60 3.36
CA ALA A 62 -6.14 -21.78 4.57
C ALA A 62 -5.05 -20.70 4.66
N GLY A 63 -3.81 -21.07 4.34
CA GLY A 63 -2.66 -20.17 4.31
C GLY A 63 -2.81 -19.08 3.26
N SER A 64 -3.16 -19.46 2.02
CA SER A 64 -3.37 -18.51 0.92
C SER A 64 -4.50 -17.54 1.24
N ALA A 65 -5.66 -18.05 1.66
CA ALA A 65 -6.83 -17.23 1.98
C ALA A 65 -6.56 -16.26 3.14
N THR A 66 -5.94 -16.76 4.21
CA THR A 66 -5.61 -15.93 5.38
C THR A 66 -4.62 -14.82 4.98
N MET A 67 -3.57 -15.16 4.22
CA MET A 67 -2.59 -14.16 3.80
C MET A 67 -3.24 -13.07 2.93
N VAL A 68 -3.97 -13.44 1.86
CA VAL A 68 -4.46 -12.42 0.92
C VAL A 68 -5.55 -11.56 1.51
N VAL A 69 -6.43 -12.13 2.35
CA VAL A 69 -7.46 -11.35 3.05
C VAL A 69 -6.81 -10.34 4.00
N VAL A 70 -5.80 -10.75 4.77
CA VAL A 70 -5.11 -9.81 5.67
C VAL A 70 -4.30 -8.78 4.88
N PHE A 71 -3.71 -9.17 3.76
CA PHE A 71 -2.99 -8.24 2.89
C PHE A 71 -3.93 -7.20 2.26
N ASP A 72 -5.10 -7.61 1.77
CA ASP A 72 -6.16 -6.71 1.28
C ASP A 72 -6.63 -5.73 2.36
N LEU A 73 -6.76 -6.20 3.61
CA LEU A 73 -7.04 -5.33 4.76
C LEU A 73 -5.95 -4.29 4.98
N ALA A 74 -4.69 -4.54 4.61
CA ALA A 74 -3.64 -3.54 4.64
C ALA A 74 -3.93 -2.40 3.65
N PHE A 75 -4.27 -2.70 2.39
CA PHE A 75 -4.63 -1.66 1.41
C PHE A 75 -5.85 -0.84 1.85
N ILE A 76 -6.89 -1.51 2.37
CA ILE A 76 -8.09 -0.84 2.89
C ILE A 76 -7.74 0.05 4.09
N SER A 77 -6.88 -0.44 5.00
CA SER A 77 -6.44 0.31 6.17
C SER A 77 -5.61 1.53 5.78
N GLU A 78 -4.73 1.40 4.79
CA GLU A 78 -3.95 2.52 4.25
C GLU A 78 -4.88 3.61 3.72
N ARG A 79 -5.85 3.23 2.87
CA ARG A 79 -6.85 4.16 2.33
C ARG A 79 -7.66 4.85 3.43
N TRP A 80 -8.10 4.11 4.43
CA TRP A 80 -8.86 4.64 5.56
C TRP A 80 -8.03 5.61 6.41
N LEU A 81 -6.76 5.30 6.67
CA LEU A 81 -5.85 6.17 7.41
C LEU A 81 -5.52 7.47 6.64
N ARG A 82 -5.42 7.41 5.30
CA ARG A 82 -5.30 8.58 4.44
C ARG A 82 -6.57 9.45 4.50
N HIS A 83 -7.76 8.84 4.51
CA HIS A 83 -9.03 9.56 4.66
C HIS A 83 -9.17 10.23 6.03
N LYS A 84 -8.64 9.63 7.11
CA LYS A 84 -8.64 10.24 8.45
C LYS A 84 -7.51 11.24 8.70
N ALA A 85 -6.76 11.64 7.67
CA ALA A 85 -5.57 12.49 7.77
C ALA A 85 -4.54 11.99 8.80
N ARG A 86 -4.51 10.67 9.07
CA ARG A 86 -3.46 10.05 9.91
C ARG A 86 -2.21 9.72 9.10
N LEU A 87 -2.38 9.48 7.80
CA LEU A 87 -1.35 9.41 6.74
C LEU A 87 -1.54 10.59 5.77
N THR A 88 -0.59 10.81 4.86
CA THR A 88 -0.63 11.90 3.87
C THR A 88 -1.99 11.96 3.19
N PRO A 89 -2.79 13.03 3.41
CA PRO A 89 -4.15 13.12 2.90
C PRO A 89 -4.18 12.99 1.38
N THR A 90 -5.29 12.47 0.86
CA THR A 90 -5.57 12.47 -0.57
C THR A 90 -6.08 13.86 -0.95
N TYR A 91 -5.38 14.57 -1.83
CA TYR A 91 -5.73 15.96 -2.19
C TYR A 91 -6.54 16.03 -3.49
N SER A 92 -6.44 15.01 -4.36
CA SER A 92 -7.15 14.97 -5.64
C SER A 92 -8.19 13.84 -5.72
N LYS A 93 -9.34 14.11 -6.36
CA LYS A 93 -10.35 13.09 -6.71
C LYS A 93 -9.75 11.93 -7.54
N TRP A 94 -8.71 12.23 -8.32
CA TRP A 94 -7.98 11.24 -9.10
C TRP A 94 -7.16 10.28 -8.24
N GLU A 95 -6.52 10.76 -7.18
CA GLU A 95 -5.77 9.90 -6.26
C GLU A 95 -6.72 8.94 -5.54
N ALA A 96 -7.90 9.44 -5.13
CA ALA A 96 -8.95 8.61 -4.55
C ALA A 96 -9.45 7.53 -5.54
N PHE A 97 -9.61 7.87 -6.82
CA PHE A 97 -10.00 6.92 -7.86
C PHE A 97 -8.93 5.85 -8.08
N LEU A 98 -7.65 6.25 -8.25
CA LEU A 98 -6.53 5.32 -8.42
C LEU A 98 -6.43 4.34 -7.25
N SER A 99 -6.58 4.84 -6.01
CA SER A 99 -6.54 4.02 -4.81
C SER A 99 -7.68 2.99 -4.77
N VAL A 100 -8.91 3.40 -5.14
CA VAL A 100 -10.07 2.49 -5.20
C VAL A 100 -9.89 1.44 -6.30
N CYS A 101 -9.43 1.84 -7.49
CA CYS A 101 -9.11 0.89 -8.56
C CYS A 101 -8.04 -0.10 -8.11
N GLY A 102 -6.98 0.38 -7.45
CA GLY A 102 -5.92 -0.47 -6.89
C GLY A 102 -6.47 -1.53 -5.93
N ILE A 103 -7.37 -1.15 -5.02
CA ILE A 103 -8.03 -2.09 -4.09
C ILE A 103 -8.89 -3.11 -4.82
N ILE A 104 -9.69 -2.70 -5.81
CA ILE A 104 -10.53 -3.62 -6.59
C ILE A 104 -9.69 -4.69 -7.30
N PHE A 105 -8.58 -4.27 -7.92
CA PHE A 105 -7.68 -5.20 -8.59
C PHE A 105 -6.89 -6.09 -7.60
N ALA A 106 -6.57 -5.59 -6.40
CA ALA A 106 -6.00 -6.41 -5.33
C ALA A 106 -6.96 -7.52 -4.90
N ILE A 107 -8.25 -7.18 -4.68
CA ILE A 107 -9.30 -8.16 -4.35
C ILE A 107 -9.48 -9.19 -5.47
N ALA A 108 -9.41 -8.77 -6.74
CA ALA A 108 -9.45 -9.69 -7.87
C ALA A 108 -8.23 -10.65 -7.86
N GLY A 109 -7.03 -10.13 -7.57
CA GLY A 109 -5.81 -10.93 -7.41
C GLY A 109 -5.91 -11.91 -6.23
N ALA A 110 -6.42 -11.46 -5.08
CA ALA A 110 -6.68 -12.27 -3.89
C ALA A 110 -7.66 -13.41 -4.18
N ALA A 111 -8.76 -13.10 -4.87
CA ALA A 111 -9.71 -14.10 -5.34
C ALA A 111 -9.02 -15.11 -6.27
N GLY A 112 -8.15 -14.66 -7.18
CA GLY A 112 -7.32 -15.54 -8.01
C GLY A 112 -6.49 -16.54 -7.20
N LEU A 113 -5.78 -16.09 -6.15
CA LEU A 113 -4.96 -16.97 -5.32
C LEU A 113 -5.79 -17.96 -4.49
N ILE A 114 -6.93 -17.52 -3.94
CA ILE A 114 -7.84 -18.41 -3.23
C ILE A 114 -8.39 -19.48 -4.18
N LEU A 115 -8.89 -19.06 -5.35
CA LEU A 115 -9.49 -19.97 -6.31
C LEU A 115 -8.47 -20.95 -6.90
N LEU A 116 -7.23 -20.53 -7.20
CA LEU A 116 -6.19 -21.47 -7.67
C LEU A 116 -5.80 -22.50 -6.60
N SER A 117 -5.90 -22.14 -5.30
CA SER A 117 -5.64 -23.11 -4.22
C SER A 117 -6.76 -24.15 -4.09
N ILE A 118 -7.98 -23.82 -4.50
CA ILE A 118 -9.14 -24.73 -4.51
C ILE A 118 -9.16 -25.58 -5.78
N PHE A 119 -9.03 -24.93 -6.95
CA PHE A 119 -8.92 -25.56 -8.26
C PHE A 119 -7.47 -25.96 -8.51
N ASP A 120 -7.09 -27.08 -7.91
CA ASP A 120 -5.72 -27.61 -7.95
C ASP A 120 -5.31 -28.11 -9.35
N THR A 121 -4.00 -28.33 -9.51
CA THR A 121 -3.39 -28.85 -10.75
C THR A 121 -3.85 -30.26 -11.10
N LYS A 122 -4.28 -31.04 -10.10
CA LYS A 122 -4.69 -32.45 -10.25
C LYS A 122 -6.07 -32.63 -10.88
N HIS A 123 -7.04 -31.84 -10.47
CA HIS A 123 -8.43 -31.99 -10.90
C HIS A 123 -8.83 -30.94 -11.95
N TYR A 124 -8.22 -29.75 -11.92
CA TYR A 124 -8.63 -28.62 -12.75
C TYR A 124 -7.43 -27.81 -13.33
N PRO A 125 -6.48 -28.44 -14.04
CA PRO A 125 -5.24 -27.78 -14.47
C PRO A 125 -5.46 -26.54 -15.34
N LYS A 126 -6.45 -26.55 -16.26
CA LYS A 126 -6.77 -25.38 -17.09
C LYS A 126 -7.37 -24.22 -16.29
N THR A 127 -8.19 -24.53 -15.29
CA THR A 127 -8.75 -23.52 -14.39
C THR A 127 -7.67 -22.97 -13.48
N HIS A 128 -6.78 -23.84 -12.98
CA HIS A 128 -5.62 -23.45 -12.17
C HIS A 128 -4.75 -22.41 -12.90
N ASP A 129 -4.36 -22.70 -14.14
CA ASP A 129 -3.56 -21.77 -14.97
C ASP A 129 -4.27 -20.43 -15.19
N ALA A 130 -5.59 -20.45 -15.42
CA ALA A 130 -6.38 -19.23 -15.59
C ALA A 130 -6.45 -18.40 -14.28
N MET A 131 -6.62 -19.05 -13.13
CA MET A 131 -6.65 -18.39 -11.83
C MET A 131 -5.27 -17.86 -11.42
N LEU A 132 -4.18 -18.54 -11.81
CA LEU A 132 -2.81 -18.05 -11.69
C LEU A 132 -2.61 -16.76 -12.50
N GLY A 133 -3.13 -16.72 -13.73
CA GLY A 133 -3.14 -15.51 -14.54
C GLY A 133 -3.93 -14.36 -13.89
N LEU A 134 -5.10 -14.65 -13.31
CA LEU A 134 -5.90 -13.67 -12.57
C LEU A 134 -5.17 -13.15 -11.33
N PHE A 135 -4.52 -14.03 -10.56
CA PHE A 135 -3.71 -13.67 -9.40
C PHE A 135 -2.58 -12.69 -9.77
N ILE A 136 -1.73 -13.08 -10.74
CA ILE A 136 -0.58 -12.27 -11.16
C ILE A 136 -1.08 -10.95 -11.78
N GLY A 137 -2.03 -11.02 -12.73
CA GLY A 137 -2.57 -9.85 -13.40
C GLY A 137 -3.24 -8.87 -12.45
N GLY A 138 -4.04 -9.36 -11.51
CA GLY A 138 -4.74 -8.56 -10.50
C GLY A 138 -3.76 -7.76 -9.63
N TYR A 139 -2.75 -8.43 -9.03
CA TYR A 139 -1.77 -7.75 -8.20
C TYR A 139 -0.85 -6.81 -8.99
N VAL A 140 -0.46 -7.14 -10.22
CA VAL A 140 0.34 -6.24 -11.07
C VAL A 140 -0.44 -4.98 -11.44
N ILE A 141 -1.71 -5.10 -11.84
CA ILE A 141 -2.54 -3.93 -12.16
C ILE A 141 -2.79 -3.10 -10.90
N SER A 142 -3.06 -3.74 -9.76
CA SER A 142 -3.18 -3.07 -8.47
C SER A 142 -1.92 -2.26 -8.13
N ALA A 143 -0.75 -2.88 -8.29
CA ALA A 143 0.54 -2.26 -8.05
C ALA A 143 0.82 -1.06 -8.96
N ILE A 144 0.41 -1.11 -10.23
CA ILE A 144 0.49 0.04 -11.15
C ILE A 144 -0.35 1.21 -10.63
N PHE A 145 -1.59 0.95 -10.20
CA PHE A 145 -2.46 1.99 -9.65
C PHE A 145 -1.88 2.62 -8.38
N ILE A 146 -1.32 1.81 -7.50
CA ILE A 146 -0.64 2.27 -6.28
C ILE A 146 0.57 3.12 -6.66
N CYS A 147 1.42 2.66 -7.58
CA CYS A 147 2.56 3.43 -8.03
C CYS A 147 2.14 4.78 -8.63
N ALA A 148 1.06 4.80 -9.42
CA ALA A 148 0.51 6.02 -10.00
C ALA A 148 -0.03 6.98 -8.92
N GLU A 149 -0.71 6.47 -7.90
CA GLU A 149 -1.15 7.25 -6.73
C GLU A 149 0.08 7.86 -6.02
N TYR A 150 1.08 7.04 -5.70
CA TYR A 150 2.29 7.48 -4.98
C TYR A 150 3.14 8.47 -5.77
N GLN A 151 3.29 8.29 -7.09
CA GLN A 151 4.02 9.23 -7.94
C GLN A 151 3.37 10.62 -7.89
N ARG A 152 2.03 10.67 -7.91
CA ARG A 152 1.27 11.92 -7.83
C ARG A 152 1.36 12.60 -6.47
N LEU A 153 1.27 11.82 -5.39
CA LEU A 153 1.49 12.33 -4.02
C LEU A 153 2.93 12.82 -3.81
N GLY A 154 3.91 12.13 -4.40
CA GLY A 154 5.34 12.45 -4.29
C GLY A 154 5.72 13.79 -4.90
N ILE A 155 4.97 14.28 -5.89
CA ILE A 155 5.16 15.61 -6.48
C ILE A 155 4.86 16.72 -5.45
N HIS A 156 3.89 16.51 -4.55
CA HIS A 156 3.48 17.49 -3.54
C HIS A 156 4.31 17.44 -2.25
N PHE A 157 4.80 16.26 -1.84
CA PHE A 157 5.50 16.07 -0.54
C PHE A 157 6.99 15.72 -0.70
N ARG A 158 7.71 16.55 -1.46
CA ARG A 158 9.14 16.37 -1.82
C ARG A 158 10.12 16.22 -0.63
N HIS A 159 9.68 16.52 0.60
CA HIS A 159 10.52 16.52 1.82
C HIS A 159 10.45 15.25 2.69
N HIS A 160 9.60 14.24 2.38
CA HIS A 160 9.57 12.99 3.15
C HIS A 160 10.32 11.85 2.45
N SER A 161 11.58 11.63 2.85
CA SER A 161 12.45 10.56 2.33
C SER A 161 11.89 9.15 2.55
N VAL A 162 11.14 8.92 3.63
CA VAL A 162 10.58 7.61 3.98
C VAL A 162 9.54 7.14 2.96
N LEU A 163 8.63 8.02 2.51
CA LEU A 163 7.62 7.67 1.50
C LEU A 163 8.27 7.34 0.15
N ARG A 164 9.29 8.11 -0.25
CA ARG A 164 10.03 7.88 -1.50
C ARG A 164 10.81 6.56 -1.46
N ASN A 165 11.44 6.23 -0.34
CA ASN A 165 12.16 4.97 -0.18
C ASN A 165 11.21 3.77 -0.23
N SER A 166 10.04 3.88 0.42
CA SER A 166 9.01 2.85 0.38
C SER A 166 8.49 2.61 -1.05
N PHE A 167 8.28 3.70 -1.81
CA PHE A 167 7.89 3.62 -3.22
C PHE A 167 8.94 2.88 -4.07
N TRP A 168 10.22 3.29 -4.01
CA TRP A 168 11.27 2.65 -4.81
C TRP A 168 11.49 1.20 -4.42
N LEU A 169 11.35 0.86 -3.14
CA LEU A 169 11.42 -0.52 -2.67
C LEU A 169 10.30 -1.38 -3.29
N LYS A 170 9.06 -0.90 -3.27
CA LYS A 170 7.92 -1.60 -3.89
C LYS A 170 8.10 -1.74 -5.39
N LEU A 171 8.47 -0.65 -6.07
CA LEU A 171 8.70 -0.65 -7.51
C LEU A 171 9.79 -1.66 -7.90
N ALA A 172 10.87 -1.75 -7.12
CA ALA A 172 11.91 -2.74 -7.34
C ALA A 172 11.36 -4.18 -7.20
N PHE A 173 10.57 -4.47 -6.17
CA PHE A 173 9.93 -5.78 -6.01
C PHE A 173 9.00 -6.10 -7.18
N ILE A 174 8.13 -5.17 -7.60
CA ILE A 174 7.22 -5.37 -8.73
C ILE A 174 7.98 -5.70 -10.02
N ILE A 175 9.07 -4.98 -10.32
CA ILE A 175 9.90 -5.23 -11.50
C ILE A 175 10.56 -6.62 -11.42
N VAL A 176 11.12 -6.97 -10.26
CA VAL A 176 11.76 -8.27 -10.04
C VAL A 176 10.75 -9.40 -10.16
N GLU A 177 9.59 -9.31 -9.50
CA GLU A 177 8.55 -10.31 -9.53
C GLU A 177 7.94 -10.47 -10.93
N LEU A 178 7.66 -9.38 -11.63
CA LEU A 178 7.16 -9.45 -13.01
C LEU A 178 8.19 -10.12 -13.94
N SER A 179 9.47 -9.79 -13.79
CA SER A 179 10.54 -10.40 -14.60
C SER A 179 10.65 -11.91 -14.32
N LEU A 180 10.58 -12.30 -13.06
CA LEU A 180 10.59 -13.71 -12.65
C LEU A 180 9.33 -14.44 -13.11
N ALA A 181 8.16 -13.83 -13.00
CA ALA A 181 6.88 -14.40 -13.46
C ALA A 181 6.88 -14.63 -14.98
N ILE A 182 7.44 -13.70 -15.77
CA ILE A 182 7.65 -13.90 -17.20
C ILE A 182 8.61 -15.08 -17.46
N ALA A 183 9.72 -15.14 -16.73
CA ALA A 183 10.67 -16.25 -16.85
C ALA A 183 10.03 -17.60 -16.49
N PHE A 184 9.21 -17.63 -15.45
CA PHE A 184 8.40 -18.78 -15.04
C PHE A 184 7.46 -19.21 -16.16
N GLY A 185 6.63 -18.30 -16.69
CA GLY A 185 5.71 -18.61 -17.78
C GLY A 185 6.41 -19.11 -19.05
N VAL A 186 7.56 -18.52 -19.41
CA VAL A 186 8.35 -18.94 -20.58
C VAL A 186 8.99 -20.31 -20.36
N THR A 187 9.55 -20.59 -19.18
CA THR A 187 10.18 -21.89 -18.89
C THR A 187 9.14 -23.00 -18.78
N GLN A 188 7.96 -22.72 -18.21
CA GLN A 188 6.81 -23.62 -18.23
C GLN A 188 6.36 -23.93 -19.66
N TYR A 189 6.19 -22.91 -20.50
CA TYR A 189 5.77 -23.07 -21.90
C TYR A 189 6.76 -23.92 -22.72
N LYS A 190 8.06 -23.71 -22.50
CA LYS A 190 9.14 -24.49 -23.13
C LYS A 190 9.35 -25.87 -22.49
N LYS A 191 8.54 -26.27 -21.52
CA LYS A 191 8.61 -27.56 -20.81
C LYS A 191 9.89 -27.78 -20.00
N HIS A 192 10.55 -26.70 -19.58
CA HIS A 192 11.68 -26.77 -18.64
C HIS A 192 11.16 -26.83 -17.20
N TYR A 193 10.44 -27.89 -16.86
CA TYR A 193 9.63 -27.98 -15.63
C TYR A 193 10.43 -27.81 -14.34
N ASN A 194 11.66 -28.33 -14.26
CA ASN A 194 12.50 -28.15 -13.06
C ASN A 194 12.87 -26.68 -12.83
N VAL A 195 13.22 -25.96 -13.90
CA VAL A 195 13.58 -24.53 -13.81
C VAL A 195 12.35 -23.72 -13.45
N SER A 196 11.22 -24.01 -14.09
CA SER A 196 9.95 -23.38 -13.80
C SER A 196 9.51 -23.61 -12.33
N ALA A 197 9.63 -24.84 -11.81
CA ALA A 197 9.32 -25.12 -10.40
C ALA A 197 10.22 -24.33 -9.44
N ILE A 198 11.53 -24.25 -9.71
CA ILE A 198 12.45 -23.41 -8.93
C ILE A 198 11.99 -21.94 -8.96
N LEU A 199 11.62 -21.42 -10.13
CA LEU A 199 11.18 -20.04 -10.27
C LEU A 199 9.89 -19.78 -9.49
N GLU A 200 8.93 -20.71 -9.49
CA GLU A 200 7.70 -20.58 -8.68
C GLU A 200 8.01 -20.44 -7.19
N TRP A 201 8.90 -21.29 -6.65
CA TRP A 201 9.35 -21.20 -5.26
C TRP A 201 10.05 -19.86 -4.97
N ILE A 202 10.93 -19.40 -5.87
CA ILE A 202 11.63 -18.12 -5.73
C ILE A 202 10.64 -16.96 -5.74
N ILE A 203 9.70 -16.93 -6.68
CA ILE A 203 8.66 -15.89 -6.78
C ILE A 203 7.85 -15.85 -5.48
N ALA A 204 7.37 -17.01 -5.02
CA ALA A 204 6.56 -17.11 -3.82
C ALA A 204 7.30 -16.64 -2.55
N LEU A 205 8.61 -16.90 -2.46
CA LEU A 205 9.45 -16.42 -1.36
C LEU A 205 9.74 -14.91 -1.45
N ILE A 206 10.00 -14.39 -2.65
CA ILE A 206 10.20 -12.95 -2.88
C ILE A 206 8.92 -12.17 -2.54
N TYR A 207 7.76 -12.73 -2.85
CA TYR A 207 6.46 -12.14 -2.55
C TYR A 207 6.26 -11.84 -1.06
N ILE A 208 6.87 -12.62 -0.15
CA ILE A 208 6.87 -12.31 1.30
C ILE A 208 7.51 -10.94 1.57
N PHE A 209 8.65 -10.67 0.94
CA PHE A 209 9.37 -9.41 1.12
C PHE A 209 8.62 -8.24 0.48
N TYR A 210 7.95 -8.48 -0.65
CA TYR A 210 7.04 -7.50 -1.24
C TYR A 210 5.92 -7.14 -0.25
N VAL A 211 5.24 -8.13 0.34
CA VAL A 211 4.19 -7.90 1.35
C VAL A 211 4.74 -7.15 2.57
N TRP A 212 5.90 -7.55 3.10
CA TRP A 212 6.54 -6.86 4.22
C TRP A 212 7.01 -5.44 3.89
N SER A 213 7.24 -5.11 2.63
CA SER A 213 7.55 -3.73 2.24
C SER A 213 6.44 -2.73 2.61
N PHE A 214 5.19 -3.19 2.77
CA PHE A 214 4.06 -2.36 3.22
C PHE A 214 4.11 -2.01 4.71
N ILE A 215 4.90 -2.74 5.52
CA ILE A 215 5.13 -2.39 6.94
C ILE A 215 5.62 -0.94 7.03
N ILE A 216 6.49 -0.52 6.10
CA ILE A 216 7.10 0.81 6.06
C ILE A 216 6.05 1.93 5.91
N ASP A 217 4.95 1.68 5.20
CA ASP A 217 3.90 2.68 4.95
C ASP A 217 3.08 2.98 6.21
N PHE A 218 3.00 2.02 7.14
CA PHE A 218 2.31 2.18 8.40
C PHE A 218 3.21 2.74 9.52
N LEU A 219 4.53 2.77 9.34
CA LEU A 219 5.46 3.31 10.35
C LEU A 219 5.17 4.78 10.71
N PRO A 220 4.88 5.71 9.78
CA PRO A 220 4.51 7.08 10.12
C PRO A 220 3.26 7.17 11.02
N ALA A 221 2.32 6.24 10.88
CA ALA A 221 1.08 6.23 11.66
C ALA A 221 1.27 5.78 13.13
N THR A 222 2.42 5.18 13.47
CA THR A 222 2.79 4.85 14.87
C THR A 222 3.27 6.07 15.65
N LYS A 223 3.78 7.10 14.96
CA LYS A 223 4.29 8.31 15.60
C LYS A 223 3.13 9.27 15.86
N THR A 224 2.65 9.29 17.09
CA THR A 224 1.67 10.27 17.59
C THR A 224 2.33 11.65 17.72
N LYS A 225 2.63 12.33 16.61
CA LYS A 225 2.90 13.76 16.62
C LYS A 225 1.59 14.55 16.62
N HIS A 226 1.59 15.72 17.26
CA HIS A 226 0.46 16.66 17.32
C HIS A 226 -0.05 16.95 15.89
N PRO A 227 -1.36 17.00 15.62
CA PRO A 227 -1.94 17.13 14.28
C PRO A 227 -1.29 18.24 13.44
N ASP A 228 -0.99 19.38 14.06
CA ASP A 228 -0.44 20.59 13.43
C ASP A 228 1.02 20.48 12.99
N SER A 229 1.72 19.42 13.43
CA SER A 229 3.15 19.19 13.15
C SER A 229 3.40 17.96 12.27
N ARG A 230 2.33 17.31 11.80
CA ARG A 230 2.40 16.05 11.05
C ARG A 230 2.57 16.24 9.54
N PHE A 231 2.03 17.33 8.98
CA PHE A 231 2.15 17.70 7.58
C PHE A 231 2.52 19.17 7.47
N PRO A 232 3.31 19.59 6.45
CA PRO A 232 3.58 20.99 6.21
C PRO A 232 2.29 21.74 5.82
N VAL A 233 2.15 22.98 6.30
CA VAL A 233 1.07 23.89 5.93
C VAL A 233 1.13 24.15 4.42
N ILE A 234 0.09 23.78 3.68
CA ILE A 234 -0.02 24.03 2.25
C ILE A 234 -0.26 25.53 2.04
N LYS A 235 0.59 26.19 1.25
CA LYS A 235 0.40 27.61 0.90
C LYS A 235 -0.87 27.75 0.06
N LYS A 236 -1.69 28.77 0.35
CA LYS A 236 -3.01 29.09 -0.25
C LYS A 236 -3.08 29.00 -1.78
N GLY A 237 -1.97 29.16 -2.50
CA GLY A 237 -1.90 29.04 -3.97
C GLY A 237 -1.75 27.62 -4.55
N GLN A 238 -1.65 26.58 -3.71
CA GLN A 238 -1.50 25.18 -4.14
C GLN A 238 -2.67 24.29 -3.74
N ASP A 239 -3.71 24.85 -3.11
CA ASP A 239 -4.91 24.12 -2.74
C ASP A 239 -5.97 24.25 -3.85
N PRO A 240 -6.25 23.19 -4.62
CA PRO A 240 -7.26 23.21 -5.68
C PRO A 240 -8.70 23.33 -5.16
N ASN A 241 -8.91 23.28 -3.83
CA ASN A 241 -10.21 23.47 -3.19
C ASN A 241 -10.27 24.73 -2.30
N ALA A 242 -9.29 25.64 -2.38
CA ALA A 242 -9.25 26.86 -1.56
C ALA A 242 -10.53 27.70 -1.74
N GLU A 243 -10.96 27.90 -2.99
CA GLU A 243 -12.16 28.68 -3.31
C GLU A 243 -13.45 27.99 -2.84
N MET A 244 -13.51 26.65 -2.91
CA MET A 244 -14.69 25.87 -2.50
C MET A 244 -14.84 25.82 -0.98
N THR A 245 -13.73 25.90 -0.25
CA THR A 245 -13.69 25.92 1.22
C THR A 245 -14.08 27.29 1.79
N GLU A 246 -13.76 28.39 1.08
CA GLU A 246 -14.21 29.75 1.43
C GLU A 246 -15.71 29.97 1.16
N ALA A 247 -16.26 29.38 0.09
CA ALA A 247 -17.65 29.59 -0.31
C ALA A 247 -18.69 28.79 0.51
N ALA A 248 -18.35 27.60 1.01
CA ALA A 248 -19.34 26.69 1.60
C ALA A 248 -19.50 26.79 3.12
N GLY A 249 -18.54 27.39 3.83
CA GLY A 249 -18.49 27.31 5.29
C GLY A 249 -18.35 25.86 5.79
N ASN A 250 -17.73 25.67 6.95
CA ASN A 250 -17.45 24.32 7.45
C ASN A 250 -18.71 23.61 7.94
N VAL A 251 -19.35 22.81 7.09
CA VAL A 251 -20.53 21.99 7.45
C VAL A 251 -20.14 20.61 8.01
N SER A 252 -18.84 20.27 8.12
CA SER A 252 -18.39 18.90 8.41
C SER A 252 -17.53 18.72 9.68
N GLY A 253 -17.48 19.72 10.57
CA GLY A 253 -16.91 19.57 11.92
C GLY A 253 -15.41 19.21 11.96
N GLY A 254 -14.68 19.38 10.86
CA GLY A 254 -13.22 19.33 10.84
C GLY A 254 -12.61 20.68 11.25
N PRO A 255 -11.36 20.74 11.73
CA PRO A 255 -10.73 22.01 12.10
C PRO A 255 -10.64 22.94 10.89
N VAL A 256 -11.21 24.14 11.05
CA VAL A 256 -11.12 25.25 10.08
C VAL A 256 -9.75 25.89 10.28
N TYR A 257 -8.86 25.81 9.30
CA TYR A 257 -7.67 26.66 9.27
C TYR A 257 -8.08 28.06 8.79
N SER A 258 -8.86 28.76 9.61
CA SER A 258 -9.03 30.21 9.52
C SER A 258 -8.39 30.80 10.76
N ASN A 259 -7.08 30.93 10.71
CA ASN A 259 -6.38 31.91 11.51
C ASN A 259 -5.39 32.60 10.57
N GLY A 260 -5.93 33.59 9.85
CA GLY A 260 -5.13 34.61 9.20
C GLY A 260 -4.40 35.38 10.30
N GLY A 261 -3.13 35.05 10.52
CA GLY A 261 -2.20 35.97 11.15
C GLY A 261 -2.04 37.17 10.22
N HIS A 262 -2.61 38.31 10.59
CA HIS A 262 -2.20 39.59 10.05
C HIS A 262 -0.78 39.87 10.53
N ALA A 263 0.19 39.52 9.70
CA ALA A 263 1.51 40.13 9.73
C ALA A 263 1.56 41.17 8.60
N GLU A 264 1.81 42.41 9.00
CA GLU A 264 2.23 43.57 8.21
C GLU A 264 1.17 44.36 7.45
N ASP A 265 0.82 45.54 8.00
CA ASP A 265 0.96 46.83 7.31
C ASP A 265 0.83 47.97 8.34
N ALA A 266 1.92 48.26 9.06
CA ALA A 266 2.06 49.48 9.87
C ALA A 266 2.83 50.53 9.06
N ASN A 267 2.23 51.04 8.00
CA ASN A 267 2.64 52.28 7.33
C ASN A 267 1.47 52.81 6.49
N GLY A 268 0.85 53.90 6.93
CA GLY A 268 -0.01 54.71 6.07
C GLY A 268 -1.27 55.29 6.72
N TYR A 269 -1.18 56.57 7.06
CA TYR A 269 -2.26 57.56 7.01
C TYR A 269 -3.57 57.28 7.79
N GLY A 270 -3.54 57.59 9.09
CA GLY A 270 -4.73 57.90 9.88
C GLY A 270 -4.98 59.41 9.93
N ASN A 271 -5.78 59.91 9.01
CA ASN A 271 -6.34 61.26 9.03
C ASN A 271 -7.55 61.26 9.99
N GLN A 272 -7.42 61.87 11.17
CA GLN A 272 -8.57 62.19 12.02
C GLN A 272 -8.39 63.59 12.61
N SER A 273 -9.08 64.53 11.99
CA SER A 273 -9.35 65.86 12.53
C SER A 273 -10.48 65.76 13.56
N SER A 274 -10.21 66.16 14.80
CA SER A 274 -11.20 66.70 15.71
C SER A 274 -10.60 67.85 16.53
N MET A 275 -11.08 69.05 16.17
CA MET A 275 -11.14 70.33 16.87
C MET A 275 -10.36 70.55 18.19
N ALA A 276 -9.39 71.48 18.09
CA ALA A 276 -9.20 72.69 18.90
C ALA A 276 -9.74 72.71 20.36
N ASP A 277 -8.83 72.90 21.32
CA ASP A 277 -8.81 74.15 22.12
C ASP A 277 -7.41 74.44 22.73
N SER A 278 -7.07 75.73 22.67
CA SER A 278 -6.11 76.60 23.34
C SER A 278 -4.82 76.12 24.05
N ARG A 279 -3.82 76.97 23.81
CA ARG A 279 -2.47 77.02 24.35
C ARG A 279 -2.44 77.50 25.82
N GLN A 280 -1.30 77.20 26.46
CA GLN A 280 -0.45 78.12 27.25
C GLN A 280 -0.46 77.97 28.79
N THR A 281 0.62 77.41 29.35
CA THR A 281 1.42 77.98 30.46
C THR A 281 2.70 77.17 30.72
N PRO A 282 3.87 77.79 31.03
CA PRO A 282 5.12 77.07 31.28
C PRO A 282 5.53 76.99 32.77
N SER A 283 6.28 75.93 33.09
CA SER A 283 7.26 75.71 34.18
C SER A 283 6.92 76.03 35.65
N ARG A 284 7.16 75.06 36.55
CA ARG A 284 8.28 75.05 37.53
C ARG A 284 8.14 73.90 38.54
N ASN A 285 9.28 73.24 38.78
CA ASN A 285 9.83 72.73 40.05
C ASN A 285 8.85 72.20 41.10
N PHE A 286 8.90 70.90 41.41
CA PHE A 286 9.71 70.22 42.43
C PHE A 286 9.41 68.72 42.38
#